data_AF-A0A973L1I4-F1
#
_entry.id   AF-A0A973L1I4-F1
#
_cell.length_a   1.000
_cell.length_b   1.000
_cell.length_c   1.000
_cell.angle_alpha   90.00
_cell.angle_beta   90.00
_cell.angle_gamma   90.00
#
_symmetry.space_group_name_H-M   'P 1'
#
loop_
_entity.id
_entity.type
_entity.pdbx_description
1 polymer ?
#
loop_
_entity_poly.entity_id
_entity_poly.type
_entity_poly.pdbx_seq_one_letter_code
_entity_poly.pdbx_strand_id
1 'polypeptide(L)'
;MPIEWSRVRDLDARAVRLSAELVRQSTVADLHRPTPCAGWDLADLLGHMTAQHRGFAAAARGAGGEAAAWVVTAEPDPAAA
;
A
#
# COMPACT_ATOMS: atom_id res chain seq x y z
N MET A 1 -14.88 26.52 0.68
CA MET A 1 -13.83 26.24 1.68
C MET A 1 -12.55 25.87 0.95
N PRO A 2 -11.44 26.59 1.16
CA PRO A 2 -10.16 26.19 0.58
C PRO A 2 -9.70 24.84 1.17
N ILE A 3 -8.98 24.05 0.38
CA ILE A 3 -8.37 22.81 0.84
C ILE A 3 -7.11 23.16 1.64
N GLU A 4 -7.09 22.77 2.91
CA GLU A 4 -5.91 22.85 3.77
C GLU A 4 -4.96 21.69 3.47
N TRP A 5 -4.09 21.85 2.48
CA TRP A 5 -3.22 20.77 1.99
C TRP A 5 -2.29 20.18 3.06
N SER A 6 -1.85 20.98 4.04
CA SER A 6 -1.08 20.50 5.20
C SER A 6 -1.89 19.48 6.01
N ARG A 7 -3.14 19.83 6.33
CA ARG A 7 -4.05 18.94 7.06
C ARG A 7 -4.33 17.65 6.30
N VAL A 8 -4.52 17.71 4.98
CA VAL A 8 -4.72 16.51 4.15
C VAL A 8 -3.51 15.59 4.24
N ARG A 9 -2.29 16.14 4.09
CA ARG A 9 -1.03 15.37 4.21
C ARG A 9 -0.86 14.74 5.59
N ASP A 10 -1.21 15.47 6.66
CA ASP A 10 -1.10 14.96 8.02
C ASP A 10 -2.09 13.81 8.30
N LEU A 11 -3.31 13.93 7.77
CA LEU A 11 -4.33 12.87 7.86
C LEU A 11 -3.90 11.63 7.09
N ASP A 12 -3.43 11.80 5.86
CA ASP A 12 -2.92 10.73 5.02
C ASP A 12 -1.76 9.98 5.68
N ALA A 13 -0.74 10.71 6.16
CA ALA A 13 0.39 10.11 6.85
C ALA A 13 -0.01 9.36 8.13
N ARG A 14 -1.04 9.82 8.85
CA ARG A 14 -1.60 9.07 9.99
C ARG A 14 -2.32 7.81 9.54
N ALA A 15 -3.15 7.88 8.49
CA ALA A 15 -3.86 6.73 7.95
C ALA A 15 -2.90 5.63 7.52
N VAL A 16 -1.87 5.97 6.73
CA VAL A 16 -0.85 5.02 6.27
C VAL A 16 -0.11 4.35 7.44
N ARG A 17 0.30 5.12 8.46
CA ARG A 17 0.96 4.56 9.65
C ARG A 17 0.07 3.62 10.45
N LEU A 18 -1.20 3.98 10.65
CA LEU A 18 -2.17 3.13 11.34
C LEU A 18 -2.43 1.84 10.57
N SER A 19 -2.58 1.92 9.24
CA SER A 19 -2.71 0.74 8.38
C SER A 19 -1.48 -0.18 8.51
N ALA A 20 -0.27 0.37 8.48
CA ALA A 20 0.96 -0.42 8.64
C ALA A 20 1.02 -1.13 10.02
N GLU A 21 0.60 -0.46 11.09
CA GLU A 21 0.56 -1.06 12.44
C GLU A 21 -0.45 -2.21 12.55
N LEU A 22 -1.60 -2.10 11.88
CA LEU A 22 -2.58 -3.20 11.82
C LEU A 22 -2.04 -4.38 11.01
N VAL A 23 -1.40 -4.12 9.87
CA VAL A 23 -0.80 -5.17 9.02
C VAL A 23 0.30 -5.92 9.76
N ARG A 24 1.09 -5.25 10.60
CA ARG A 24 2.12 -5.88 11.44
C ARG A 24 1.59 -6.93 12.42
N GLN A 25 0.30 -6.92 12.74
CA GLN A 25 -0.33 -7.90 13.63
C GLN A 25 -0.81 -9.14 12.87
N SER A 26 -0.71 -9.14 11.53
CA SER A 26 -1.16 -10.25 10.68
C SER A 26 -0.13 -11.37 10.66
N THR A 27 -0.62 -12.61 10.58
CA THR A 27 0.21 -13.79 10.35
C THR A 27 0.30 -14.13 8.86
N VAL A 28 1.21 -15.03 8.48
CA VAL A 28 1.27 -15.56 7.10
C VAL A 28 -0.07 -16.20 6.70
N ALA A 29 -0.74 -16.89 7.63
CA ALA A 29 -2.04 -17.51 7.35
C ALA A 29 -3.14 -16.46 7.09
N ASP A 30 -3.05 -15.27 7.69
CA ASP A 30 -4.02 -14.20 7.46
C ASP A 30 -3.94 -13.64 6.04
N LEU A 31 -2.81 -13.79 5.34
CA LEU A 31 -2.61 -13.30 3.98
C LEU A 31 -3.62 -13.92 2.99
N HIS A 32 -4.09 -15.14 3.24
CA HIS A 32 -5.06 -15.84 2.40
C HIS A 32 -6.53 -15.53 2.73
N ARG A 33 -6.79 -14.62 3.67
CA ARG A 33 -8.17 -14.28 4.06
C ARG A 33 -8.82 -13.39 3.01
N PRO A 34 -10.09 -13.62 2.67
CA PRO A 34 -10.80 -12.79 1.70
C PRO A 34 -10.97 -11.37 2.23
N THR A 35 -10.90 -10.40 1.32
CA THR A 35 -11.15 -8.99 1.62
C THR A 35 -12.45 -8.51 0.97
N PRO A 36 -12.96 -7.32 1.34
CA PRO A 36 -14.09 -6.69 0.63
C PRO A 36 -13.78 -6.32 -0.83
N CYS A 37 -12.50 -6.27 -1.23
CA CYS A 37 -12.12 -6.14 -2.63
C CYS A 37 -12.40 -7.47 -3.33
N ALA A 38 -13.39 -7.47 -4.23
CA ALA A 38 -13.90 -8.70 -4.83
C ALA A 38 -12.79 -9.49 -5.52
N GLY A 39 -12.62 -10.74 -5.10
CA GLY A 39 -11.62 -11.66 -5.66
C GLY A 39 -10.19 -11.48 -5.12
N TRP A 40 -9.97 -10.60 -4.13
CA TRP A 40 -8.65 -10.36 -3.54
C TRP A 40 -8.57 -10.94 -2.14
N ASP A 41 -7.50 -11.68 -1.88
CA ASP A 41 -7.08 -11.98 -0.52
C ASP A 41 -6.29 -10.81 0.11
N LEU A 42 -5.86 -10.97 1.35
CA LEU A 42 -5.13 -9.91 2.04
C LEU A 42 -3.75 -9.67 1.39
N ALA A 43 -3.09 -10.70 0.84
CA ALA A 43 -1.84 -10.51 0.10
C ALA A 43 -2.04 -9.61 -1.13
N ASP A 44 -3.09 -9.87 -1.92
CA ASP A 44 -3.44 -9.07 -3.10
C ASP A 44 -3.69 -7.61 -2.72
N LEU A 45 -4.48 -7.37 -1.67
CA LEU A 45 -4.78 -6.02 -1.18
C LEU A 45 -3.52 -5.29 -0.71
N LEU A 46 -2.65 -5.94 0.05
CA LEU A 46 -1.41 -5.35 0.53
C LEU A 46 -0.42 -5.07 -0.61
N GLY A 47 -0.35 -5.97 -1.58
CA GLY A 47 0.41 -5.77 -2.82
C GLY A 47 -0.07 -4.53 -3.58
N HIS A 48 -1.39 -4.39 -3.75
CA HIS A 48 -1.99 -3.22 -4.37
C HIS A 48 -1.65 -1.92 -3.63
N MET A 49 -1.89 -1.86 -2.31
CA MET A 49 -1.60 -0.66 -1.51
C MET A 49 -0.12 -0.27 -1.59
N THR A 50 0.77 -1.25 -1.52
CA THR A 50 2.22 -1.02 -1.58
C THR A 50 2.65 -0.46 -2.93
N ALA A 51 2.15 -1.03 -4.04
CA ALA A 51 2.42 -0.53 -5.38
C ALA A 51 1.92 0.91 -5.57
N GLN A 52 0.72 1.22 -5.08
CA GLN A 52 0.18 2.59 -5.13
C GLN A 52 1.04 3.58 -4.34
N HIS A 53 1.50 3.24 -3.13
CA HIS A 53 2.40 4.10 -2.37
C HIS A 53 3.72 4.38 -3.10
N ARG A 54 4.31 3.36 -3.74
CA ARG A 54 5.53 3.50 -4.55
C ARG A 54 5.30 4.40 -5.76
N GLY A 55 4.19 4.19 -6.48
CA GLY A 55 3.77 5.01 -7.62
C GLY A 55 3.54 6.47 -7.26
N PHE A 56 2.83 6.75 -6.16
CA PHE A 56 2.65 8.12 -5.67
C PHE A 56 3.97 8.78 -5.26
N ALA A 57 4.87 8.03 -4.62
CA ALA A 57 6.19 8.54 -4.27
C ALA A 57 7.01 8.85 -5.54
N ALA A 58 6.92 8.02 -6.59
CA ALA A 58 7.54 8.28 -7.88
C ALA A 58 6.93 9.51 -8.57
N ALA A 59 5.60 9.65 -8.56
CA ALA A 59 4.90 10.81 -9.08
C ALA A 59 5.34 12.12 -8.40
N ALA A 60 5.50 12.12 -7.08
CA ALA A 60 6.02 13.26 -6.33
C ALA A 60 7.47 13.65 -6.72
N ARG A 61 8.25 12.69 -7.26
CA ARG A 61 9.59 12.91 -7.80
C ARG A 61 9.61 13.20 -9.31
N GLY A 62 8.44 13.27 -9.97
CA GLY A 62 8.33 13.53 -11.40
C GLY A 62 8.34 12.27 -12.30
N ALA A 63 8.38 11.07 -11.73
CA ALA A 63 8.43 9.79 -12.46
C ALA A 63 7.08 9.05 -12.50
N GLY A 64 5.96 9.76 -12.29
CA GLY A 64 4.63 9.14 -12.17
C GLY A 64 4.07 8.53 -13.47
N GLY A 65 4.63 8.91 -14.63
CA GLY A 65 4.25 8.34 -15.92
C GLY A 65 4.88 6.97 -16.21
N GLU A 66 5.81 6.52 -15.39
CA GLU A 66 6.48 5.23 -15.57
C GLU A 66 5.60 4.11 -15.01
N ALA A 67 5.04 3.27 -15.90
CA ALA A 67 4.20 2.14 -15.49
C ALA A 67 4.88 1.23 -14.47
N ALA A 68 6.20 1.07 -14.56
CA ALA A 68 7.02 0.29 -13.63
C ALA A 68 6.87 0.73 -12.17
N ALA A 69 6.62 2.02 -11.91
CA ALA A 69 6.43 2.53 -10.55
C ALA A 69 5.12 2.07 -9.88
N TRP A 70 4.17 1.57 -10.68
CA TRP A 70 2.82 1.18 -10.26
C TRP A 70 2.60 -0.34 -10.27
N VAL A 71 3.61 -1.13 -10.66
CA VAL A 71 3.51 -2.59 -10.73
C VAL A 71 3.45 -3.19 -9.32
N VAL A 72 2.52 -4.12 -9.11
CA VAL A 72 2.52 -5.00 -7.95
C VAL A 72 3.61 -6.05 -8.14
N THR A 73 4.70 -5.92 -7.38
CA THR A 73 5.78 -6.89 -7.37
C THR A 73 5.56 -7.90 -6.26
N ALA A 74 5.55 -9.19 -6.59
CA ALA A 74 5.70 -10.24 -5.59
C ALA A 74 7.13 -10.15 -5.03
N GLU A 75 7.28 -9.69 -3.79
CA GLU A 75 8.55 -9.79 -3.08
C GLU A 75 8.73 -11.27 -2.68
N PRO A 76 9.93 -11.86 -2.85
CA PRO A 76 10.21 -13.19 -2.36
C PRO A 76 9.93 -13.27 -0.86
N ASP A 77 9.34 -14.38 -0.39
CA ASP A 77 9.13 -14.59 1.03
C ASP A 77 10.50 -14.63 1.75
N PRO A 78 10.81 -13.65 2.62
CA PRO A 78 12.08 -13.64 3.33
C PRO A 78 12.20 -14.80 4.33
N ALA A 79 11.11 -15.47 4.70
CA ALA A 79 11.11 -16.68 5.54
C ALA A 79 11.33 -17.98 4.74
N ALA A 80 11.26 -17.93 3.41
CA ALA A 80 11.53 -19.06 2.52
C ALA A 80 12.99 -19.12 2.02
N ALA A 81 13.84 -18.17 2.47
CA ALA A 81 15.26 -18.05 2.10
C ALA A 81 16.20 -18.72 3.11
#